data_AF-A0A7K3M5M1-F1
#
_entry.id   AF-A0A7K3M5M1-F1
#
_cell.length_a   1.000
_cell.length_b   1.000
_cell.length_c   1.000
_cell.angle_alpha   90.00
_cell.angle_beta   90.00
_cell.angle_gamma   90.00
#
_symmetry.space_group_name_H-M   'P 1'
#
loop_
_entity.id
_entity.type
_entity.pdbx_description
1 polymer ?
#
loop_
_entity_poly.entity_id
_entity_poly.type
_entity_poly.pdbx_seq_one_letter_code
_entity_poly.pdbx_strand_id
1 'polypeptide(L)'
;MFHIGHLNILRQASTYCDHLVAGVVTDEVVEEVKNHSPVVPFDERMQIVGSIQYVHEVVPDTSPDKTVAWRTRPFDVIFKGDDWRGTQKGTRLEQAMSELGVEVVYFPYTIRTSSTLLRTYLATAVGGA
;
A
#
# COMPACT_ATOMS: atom_id res chain seq x y z
N MET A 1 -5.18 7.77 4.25
CA MET A 1 -6.52 8.04 3.69
C MET A 1 -6.59 7.52 2.27
N PHE A 2 -7.69 6.85 1.90
CA PHE A 2 -7.83 6.35 0.54
C PHE A 2 -8.07 7.49 -0.47
N HIS A 3 -7.47 7.42 -1.66
CA HIS A 3 -7.62 8.43 -2.71
C HIS A 3 -7.34 7.82 -4.10
N ILE A 4 -7.51 8.61 -5.16
CA ILE A 4 -7.38 8.18 -6.56
C ILE A 4 -6.03 7.51 -6.90
N GLY A 5 -4.96 7.88 -6.18
CA GLY A 5 -3.64 7.26 -6.33
C GLY A 5 -3.65 5.77 -5.97
N HIS A 6 -4.29 5.40 -4.86
CA HIS A 6 -4.45 3.99 -4.48
C HIS A 6 -5.33 3.25 -5.49
N LEU A 7 -6.46 3.85 -5.89
CA LEU A 7 -7.35 3.25 -6.89
C LEU A 7 -6.64 2.99 -8.23
N ASN A 8 -5.78 3.90 -8.67
CA ASN A 8 -5.01 3.76 -9.90
C ASN A 8 -3.97 2.65 -9.83
N ILE A 9 -3.31 2.46 -8.68
CA ILE A 9 -2.38 1.34 -8.48
C ILE A 9 -3.14 0.02 -8.51
N LEU A 10 -4.27 -0.09 -7.79
CA LEU A 10 -5.09 -1.30 -7.78
C LEU A 10 -5.64 -1.64 -9.18
N ARG A 11 -6.12 -0.62 -9.91
CA ARG A 11 -6.60 -0.77 -11.29
C ARG A 11 -5.50 -1.26 -12.22
N GLN A 12 -4.31 -0.67 -12.16
CA GLN A 12 -3.18 -1.13 -12.98
C GLN A 12 -2.76 -2.54 -12.57
N ALA A 13 -2.57 -2.81 -11.28
CA ALA A 13 -2.19 -4.14 -10.79
C ALA A 13 -3.14 -5.24 -11.29
N SER A 14 -4.46 -4.97 -11.34
CA SER A 14 -5.44 -5.94 -11.84
C SER A 14 -5.31 -6.30 -13.32
N THR A 15 -4.58 -5.52 -14.14
CA THR A 15 -4.30 -5.88 -15.53
C THR A 15 -3.03 -6.72 -15.69
N TYR A 16 -2.27 -6.93 -14.61
CA TYR A 16 -1.00 -7.66 -14.59
C TYR A 16 -1.08 -8.99 -13.84
N CYS A 17 -2.25 -9.37 -13.31
CA CYS A 17 -2.42 -10.60 -12.56
C CYS A 17 -3.85 -11.15 -12.71
N ASP A 18 -3.98 -12.46 -12.56
CA ASP A 18 -5.29 -13.13 -12.56
C ASP A 18 -6.03 -13.00 -11.22
N HIS A 19 -5.29 -12.75 -10.14
CA HIS A 19 -5.83 -12.64 -8.79
C HIS A 19 -5.08 -11.59 -7.97
N LEU A 20 -5.72 -10.43 -7.77
CA LEU A 20 -5.15 -9.32 -7.02
C LEU A 20 -5.49 -9.40 -5.53
N VAL A 21 -4.45 -9.60 -4.71
CA VAL A 21 -4.51 -9.49 -3.25
C VAL A 21 -4.00 -8.12 -2.81
N ALA A 22 -4.78 -7.40 -2.00
CA ALA A 22 -4.38 -6.12 -1.42
C ALA A 22 -4.05 -6.27 0.07
N GLY A 23 -2.76 -6.11 0.41
CA GLY A 23 -2.30 -6.03 1.79
C GLY A 23 -2.61 -4.66 2.40
N VAL A 24 -3.32 -4.65 3.53
CA VAL A 24 -3.65 -3.43 4.28
C VAL A 24 -2.84 -3.42 5.58
N VAL A 25 -1.94 -2.45 5.71
CA VAL A 25 -1.03 -2.35 6.87
C VAL A 25 -1.84 -2.15 8.16
N THR A 26 -1.57 -2.90 9.23
CA THR A 26 -2.30 -2.71 10.50
C THR A 26 -1.98 -1.38 11.16
N ASP A 27 -2.83 -0.93 12.10
CA ASP A 27 -2.62 0.35 12.78
C ASP A 27 -1.30 0.35 13.57
N GLU A 28 -0.96 -0.76 14.22
CA GLU A 28 0.26 -0.93 15.02
C GLU A 28 1.53 -0.76 14.16
N VAL A 29 1.54 -1.36 12.96
CA VAL A 29 2.68 -1.26 12.05
C VAL A 29 2.79 0.16 11.46
N VAL A 30 1.66 0.84 11.22
CA VAL A 30 1.73 2.24 10.79
C VAL A 30 2.32 3.11 11.89
N GLU A 31 1.91 2.92 13.15
CA GLU A 31 2.44 3.65 14.30
C GLU A 31 3.95 3.40 14.47
N GLU A 32 4.39 2.14 14.40
CA GLU A 32 5.81 1.77 14.50
C GLU A 32 6.66 2.45 13.41
N VAL A 33 6.18 2.46 12.16
CA VAL A 33 6.97 2.89 11.00
C VAL A 33 6.87 4.40 10.75
N LYS A 34 5.74 5.02 11.11
CA LYS A 34 5.42 6.42 10.75
C LYS A 34 5.29 7.35 11.96
N ASN A 35 5.33 6.83 13.18
CA ASN A 35 5.17 7.59 14.42
C ASN A 35 3.86 8.39 14.48
N HIS A 36 2.80 7.89 13.84
CA HIS A 36 1.45 8.44 13.93
C HIS A 36 0.42 7.36 13.63
N SER A 37 -0.76 7.46 14.25
CA SER A 37 -1.89 6.58 13.93
C SER A 37 -2.52 6.95 12.58
N PRO A 38 -3.10 5.99 11.85
CA PRO A 38 -3.96 6.29 10.70
C PRO A 38 -5.19 7.11 11.11
N VAL A 39 -5.62 8.04 10.25
CA VAL A 39 -6.90 8.76 10.43
C VAL A 39 -8.11 7.85 10.26
N VAL A 40 -7.98 6.86 9.36
CA VAL A 40 -9.02 5.86 9.09
C VAL A 40 -8.53 4.53 9.71
N PRO A 41 -9.24 3.97 10.70
CA PRO A 41 -8.86 2.73 11.39
C PRO A 41 -8.64 1.54 10.45
N PHE A 42 -7.90 0.54 10.93
CA PHE A 42 -7.54 -0.64 10.15
C PHE A 42 -8.75 -1.39 9.56
N ASP A 43 -9.79 -1.63 10.34
CA ASP A 43 -11.00 -2.35 9.93
C ASP A 43 -11.77 -1.59 8.84
N GLU A 44 -11.89 -0.27 8.98
CA GLU A 44 -12.47 0.60 7.94
C GLU A 44 -11.64 0.56 6.65
N ARG A 45 -10.31 0.59 6.75
CA ARG A 45 -9.42 0.50 5.58
C ARG A 45 -9.54 -0.85 4.88
N MET A 46 -9.68 -1.95 5.63
CA MET A 46 -9.96 -3.28 5.07
C MET A 46 -11.27 -3.29 4.29
N GLN A 47 -12.35 -2.73 4.85
CA GLN A 47 -13.65 -2.65 4.17
C GLN A 47 -13.61 -1.79 2.91
N ILE A 48 -12.95 -0.63 2.96
CA ILE A 48 -12.80 0.27 1.80
C ILE A 48 -12.07 -0.46 0.67
N VAL A 49 -10.91 -1.06 0.97
CA VAL A 49 -10.08 -1.73 -0.05
C VAL A 49 -10.77 -2.99 -0.58
N GLY A 50 -11.46 -3.75 0.29
CA GLY A 50 -12.20 -4.96 -0.08
C GLY A 50 -13.43 -4.68 -0.94
N SER A 51 -13.94 -3.45 -0.93
CA SER A 51 -15.06 -3.02 -1.78
C SER A 51 -14.62 -2.54 -3.17
N ILE A 52 -13.32 -2.51 -3.47
CA ILE A 52 -12.80 -2.07 -4.77
C ILE A 52 -12.91 -3.21 -5.77
N GLN A 53 -13.61 -2.96 -6.89
CA GLN A 53 -13.89 -3.97 -7.93
C GLN A 53 -12.65 -4.70 -8.50
N TYR A 54 -11.46 -4.11 -8.39
CA TYR A 54 -10.21 -4.68 -8.89
C TYR A 54 -9.56 -5.67 -7.91
N VAL A 55 -9.98 -5.64 -6.64
CA VAL A 55 -9.38 -6.42 -5.54
C VAL A 55 -10.17 -7.69 -5.36
N HIS A 56 -9.50 -8.84 -5.46
CA HIS A 56 -10.10 -10.14 -5.27
C HIS A 56 -10.10 -10.55 -3.79
N GLU A 57 -9.06 -10.13 -3.06
CA GLU A 57 -8.96 -10.38 -1.63
C GLU A 57 -8.20 -9.27 -0.90
N VAL A 58 -8.60 -8.99 0.34
CA VAL A 58 -7.88 -8.12 1.27
C VAL A 58 -7.31 -8.92 2.43
N VAL A 59 -6.06 -8.66 2.77
CA VAL A 59 -5.37 -9.33 3.89
C VAL A 59 -4.69 -8.31 4.80
N PRO A 60 -4.58 -8.59 6.11
CA PRO A 60 -3.74 -7.81 7.01
C PRO A 60 -2.27 -7.86 6.58
N ASP A 61 -1.61 -6.71 6.57
CA ASP A 61 -0.17 -6.59 6.36
C ASP A 61 0.50 -6.18 7.67
N THR A 62 1.03 -7.17 8.38
CA THR A 62 1.50 -7.06 9.76
C THR A 62 3.01 -6.80 9.85
N SER A 63 3.68 -6.46 8.74
CA SER A 63 5.12 -6.19 8.76
C SER A 63 5.58 -5.25 7.65
N PRO A 64 6.55 -4.36 7.91
CA PRO A 64 7.24 -3.65 6.85
C PRO A 64 8.05 -4.58 5.93
N ASP A 65 8.45 -5.76 6.43
CA ASP A 65 9.17 -6.78 5.67
C ASP A 65 8.21 -7.61 4.82
N LYS A 66 8.29 -7.46 3.50
CA LYS A 66 7.40 -8.17 2.56
C LYS A 66 7.70 -9.65 2.43
N THR A 67 8.84 -10.13 2.93
CA THR A 67 9.09 -11.58 3.04
C THR A 67 8.18 -12.23 4.08
N VAL A 68 7.71 -11.49 5.10
CA VAL A 68 6.72 -11.99 6.06
C VAL A 68 5.39 -12.25 5.35
N ALA A 69 4.91 -11.28 4.57
CA ALA A 69 3.69 -11.43 3.78
C ALA A 69 3.79 -12.59 2.78
N TRP A 70 4.94 -12.75 2.13
CA TRP A 70 5.16 -13.86 1.20
C TRP A 70 5.16 -15.23 1.89
N ARG A 71 5.75 -15.33 3.11
CA ARG A 71 5.74 -16.58 3.89
C ARG A 71 4.33 -17.03 4.29
N THR A 72 3.46 -16.09 4.64
CA THR A 72 2.07 -16.41 5.01
C THR A 72 1.21 -16.67 3.79
N ARG A 73 1.50 -15.97 2.69
CA ARG A 73 0.78 -16.08 1.44
C ARG A 73 1.73 -15.81 0.26
N PRO A 74 2.26 -16.87 -0.37
CA PRO A 74 3.14 -16.71 -1.53
C PRO A 74 2.44 -15.97 -2.68
N PHE A 75 3.20 -15.13 -3.38
CA PHE A 75 2.76 -14.38 -4.55
C PHE A 75 3.90 -14.26 -5.57
N ASP A 76 3.55 -14.12 -6.85
CA ASP A 76 4.52 -14.11 -7.95
C ASP A 76 5.03 -12.70 -8.28
N VAL A 77 4.22 -11.67 -8.00
CA VAL A 77 4.50 -10.27 -8.32
C VAL A 77 4.05 -9.34 -7.20
N ILE A 78 4.83 -8.30 -6.92
CA ILE A 78 4.45 -7.19 -6.03
C ILE A 78 4.46 -5.86 -6.77
N PHE A 79 3.39 -5.09 -6.57
CA PHE A 79 3.20 -3.80 -7.24
C PHE A 79 3.53 -2.62 -6.30
N LYS A 80 4.25 -1.63 -6.82
CA LYS A 80 4.59 -0.38 -6.11
C LYS A 80 4.45 0.84 -7.01
N GLY A 81 4.39 2.03 -6.40
CA GLY A 81 4.60 3.28 -7.13
C GLY A 81 6.08 3.47 -7.46
N ASP A 82 6.38 4.11 -8.59
CA ASP A 82 7.74 4.42 -9.03
C ASP A 82 8.50 5.39 -8.12
N ASP A 83 7.81 6.02 -7.17
CA ASP A 83 8.39 6.79 -6.06
C ASP A 83 9.31 5.95 -5.15
N TRP A 84 9.20 4.61 -5.21
CA TRP A 84 10.11 3.69 -4.52
C TRP A 84 11.38 3.39 -5.30
N ARG A 85 11.35 3.53 -6.63
CA ARG A 85 12.46 3.13 -7.50
C ARG A 85 13.70 3.99 -7.20
N GLY A 86 14.85 3.35 -7.02
CA GLY A 86 16.11 4.03 -6.71
C GLY A 86 16.22 4.53 -5.27
N THR A 87 15.22 4.30 -4.41
CA THR A 87 15.33 4.55 -2.97
C THR A 87 15.96 3.35 -2.26
N GLN A 88 16.56 3.58 -1.08
CA GLN A 88 17.08 2.48 -0.27
C GLN A 88 16.00 1.43 0.09
N LYS A 89 14.74 1.86 0.24
CA LYS A 89 13.61 0.96 0.50
C LYS A 89 13.26 0.12 -0.73
N GLY A 90 13.26 0.73 -1.90
CA GLY A 90 13.06 0.04 -3.18
C GLY A 90 14.14 -1.00 -3.44
N THR A 91 15.41 -0.63 -3.29
CA THR A 91 16.53 -1.57 -3.48
C THR A 91 16.46 -2.77 -2.53
N ARG A 92 16.12 -2.55 -1.25
CA ARG A 92 15.93 -3.66 -0.29
C ARG A 92 14.76 -4.57 -0.67
N LEU A 93 13.65 -3.98 -1.14
CA LEU A 93 12.51 -4.74 -1.61
C LEU A 93 12.88 -5.60 -2.82
N GLU A 94 13.52 -5.00 -3.83
CA GLU A 94 13.97 -5.68 -5.04
C GLU A 94 14.88 -6.86 -4.72
N GLN A 95 15.86 -6.68 -3.82
CA GLN A 95 16.74 -7.76 -3.39
C GLN A 95 15.96 -8.89 -2.72
N ALA A 96 15.13 -8.57 -1.72
CA ALA A 96 14.37 -9.56 -0.97
C ALA A 96 13.37 -10.34 -1.84
N MET A 97 12.75 -9.66 -2.81
CA MET A 97 11.80 -10.29 -3.74
C MET A 97 12.54 -11.16 -4.77
N SER A 98 13.71 -10.72 -5.26
CA SER A 98 14.57 -11.50 -6.16
C SER A 98 15.01 -12.83 -5.54
N GLU A 99 15.39 -12.84 -4.25
CA GLU A 99 15.73 -14.07 -3.51
C GLU A 99 14.57 -15.07 -3.41
N LEU A 100 13.32 -14.59 -3.54
CA LEU A 100 12.10 -15.39 -3.50
C LEU A 100 11.54 -15.70 -4.90
N GLY A 101 12.20 -15.25 -5.97
CA GLY A 101 11.71 -15.39 -7.35
C GLY A 101 10.49 -14.52 -7.67
N VAL A 102 10.28 -13.44 -6.91
CA VAL A 102 9.13 -12.54 -7.02
C VAL A 102 9.50 -11.31 -7.85
N GLU A 103 8.65 -10.96 -8.83
CA GLU A 103 8.83 -9.77 -9.65
C GLU A 103 8.37 -8.49 -8.90
N VAL A 104 9.13 -7.40 -9.03
CA VAL A 104 8.72 -6.07 -8.55
C VAL A 104 8.32 -5.19 -9.73
N VAL A 105 7.03 -4.88 -9.83
CA VAL A 105 6.49 -4.01 -10.89
C VAL A 105 6.18 -2.62 -10.32
N TYR A 106 6.64 -1.59 -11.02
CA TYR A 106 6.43 -0.20 -10.64
C TYR A 106 5.47 0.52 -11.58
N PHE A 107 4.50 1.23 -11.03
CA PHE A 107 3.57 2.09 -11.77
C PHE A 107 3.84 3.57 -11.53
N PRO A 108 3.52 4.45 -12.50
CA PRO A 108 3.66 5.90 -12.33
C PRO A 108 2.91 6.41 -11.10
N TYR A 109 3.62 7.07 -10.19
CA TYR A 109 3.04 7.61 -8.97
C TYR A 109 2.08 8.78 -9.28
N THR A 110 0.86 8.71 -8.78
CA THR A 110 -0.13 9.78 -8.97
C THR A 110 0.13 10.92 -7.98
N ILE A 111 0.75 12.00 -8.44
CA ILE A 111 1.28 13.08 -7.57
C ILE A 111 0.20 14.02 -6.98
N ARG A 112 -0.93 14.22 -7.68
CA ARG A 112 -1.87 15.32 -7.36
C ARG A 112 -2.59 15.21 -6.00
N THR A 113 -2.83 14.00 -5.51
CA THR A 113 -3.55 13.78 -4.25
C THR A 113 -2.81 12.74 -3.43
N SER A 114 -2.48 13.08 -2.18
CA SER A 114 -1.79 12.19 -1.25
C SER A 114 -2.48 12.17 0.11
N SER A 115 -2.30 11.09 0.86
CA SER A 115 -2.77 10.99 2.25
C SER A 115 -2.23 12.13 3.12
N THR A 116 -0.99 12.56 2.90
CA THR A 116 -0.39 13.68 3.62
C THR A 116 -1.12 14.97 3.31
N LEU A 117 -1.36 15.28 2.03
CA LEU A 117 -2.08 16.49 1.62
C LEU A 117 -3.49 16.54 2.23
N LEU A 118 -4.23 15.44 2.13
CA LEU A 118 -5.58 15.35 2.70
C LEU A 118 -5.57 15.55 4.22
N ARG A 119 -4.59 14.96 4.92
CA ARG A 119 -4.48 15.08 6.39
C ARG A 119 -4.12 16.50 6.79
N THR A 120 -3.18 17.13 6.10
CA THR A 120 -2.83 18.54 6.30
C THR A 120 -4.05 19.43 6.07
N TYR A 121 -4.79 19.21 4.99
CA TYR A 121 -6.01 19.98 4.70
C TYR A 121 -7.04 19.87 5.83
N LEU A 122 -7.35 18.66 6.30
CA LEU A 122 -8.27 18.44 7.42
C LEU A 122 -7.78 19.14 8.70
N ALA A 123 -6.50 19.00 9.03
CA ALA A 123 -5.92 19.65 10.21
C ALA A 123 -6.02 21.18 10.12
N THR A 124 -5.79 21.77 8.94
CA THR A 124 -5.88 23.23 8.74
C THR A 124 -7.32 23.75 8.65
N ALA A 125 -8.22 23.00 8.03
CA ALA A 125 -9.59 23.43 7.76
C ALA A 125 -10.51 23.23 8.97
N VAL A 126 -10.21 22.25 9.82
CA VAL A 126 -11.01 21.92 11.01
C VAL A 126 -10.34 22.41 12.30
N GLY A 127 -9.01 22.49 12.36
CA GLY A 127 -8.25 22.94 13.54
C GLY A 127 -8.16 24.47 13.71
N GLY A 128 -8.95 25.24 12.95
CA GLY A 128 -9.06 26.70 13.03
C GLY A 128 -10.35 27.19 13.70
N ALA A 129 -10.99 26.37 14.54
CA ALA A 129 -12.16 26.72 15.35
C ALA A 129 -11.83 26.67 16.84
#